data_AF-A0A2E4FEK9-F1
#
_entry.id   AF-A0A2E4FEK9-F1
#
_cell.length_a   1.000
_cell.length_b   1.000
_cell.length_c   1.000
_cell.angle_alpha   90.00
_cell.angle_beta   90.00
_cell.angle_gamma   90.00
#
_symmetry.space_group_name_H-M   'P 1'
#
loop_
_entity.id
_entity.type
_entity.pdbx_description
1 polymer ?
#
loop_
_entity_poly.entity_id
_entity_poly.type
_entity_poly.pdbx_seq_one_letter_code
_entity_poly.pdbx_strand_id
1 'polypeptide(L)'
;MKRLFWILALAVTITACGDDSTINETPAGDVTTDATTGDTTGTEDTTPVEDTAPVEDTTPVEDTTPVEDTTPVEDTTPVEDTTPGDTTTPECTVDTDCPVVDEGSCQTSYCDAETGTCMTGQAEDGASCSTGDLCATGELCTAGECVGEGWLMCEQDDNECTVTDCAAETGECATTPIEDGTWCGGDDMTQSCQAGACVKNPVCGDSVLDAGETCDDGNTDTEACEYGAMDCLVCDADCQEVAGAVSYCGDGATDSEAGENCDEGEGNTNDCAYGEESCVVCNTECKTLSGAIHVCGDGALDAEDEACDDGDTSPGDGCSMTCQVEDFEVGDIIFTEFMANPCAFTDEAGKCTVLDDNGEWIEIYNTTAEDIDLNGWLLQESNSNPHIITDATSMIVAAGDFMVLTKKCEPEVNGGIEPGYCYPGDTDAGFLNPTIVLNNGQDTVELVWNNLVIDTLDYDDTDGWFVGEGKSTQLHSNLLDGVSNNDGDNWCAAADVSSYGVGNDLGTPGAPNTGCP
;
A
#
# COMPACT_ATOMS: atom_id res chain seq x y z
N MET A 1 -0.83 -77.02 3.65
CA MET A 1 0.63 -76.95 3.37
C MET A 1 1.05 -75.51 3.62
N LYS A 2 2.03 -75.32 4.51
CA LYS A 2 2.58 -74.04 4.97
C LYS A 2 2.97 -73.13 3.81
N ARG A 3 2.66 -71.84 3.89
CA ARG A 3 3.37 -70.78 3.17
C ARG A 3 3.77 -69.69 4.15
N LEU A 4 5.09 -69.66 4.39
CA LEU A 4 5.87 -68.63 5.07
C LEU A 4 5.64 -67.26 4.40
N PHE A 5 5.40 -66.22 5.19
CA PHE A 5 5.69 -64.84 4.81
C PHE A 5 6.83 -64.32 5.70
N TRP A 6 7.82 -63.74 5.04
CA TRP A 6 9.04 -63.18 5.63
C TRP A 6 8.75 -61.78 6.19
N ILE A 7 9.16 -61.53 7.42
CA ILE A 7 9.25 -60.20 8.03
C ILE A 7 10.65 -59.65 7.70
N LEU A 8 10.71 -58.49 7.04
CA LEU A 8 11.94 -57.72 6.87
C LEU A 8 11.95 -56.64 7.96
N ALA A 9 12.77 -56.85 8.99
CA ALA A 9 13.03 -55.84 10.02
C ALA A 9 14.16 -54.91 9.53
N LEU A 10 13.85 -53.62 9.39
CA LEU A 10 14.84 -52.57 9.16
C LEU A 10 15.32 -52.07 10.54
N ALA A 11 16.50 -52.51 10.96
CA ALA A 11 17.17 -51.96 12.14
C ALA A 11 17.98 -50.73 11.71
N VAL A 12 17.59 -49.54 12.18
CA VAL A 12 18.43 -48.35 12.14
C VAL A 12 19.19 -48.29 13.45
N THR A 13 20.50 -48.53 13.38
CA THR A 13 21.44 -48.31 14.47
C THR A 13 21.88 -46.85 14.44
N ILE A 14 21.53 -46.05 15.46
CA ILE A 14 22.11 -44.73 15.67
C ILE A 14 23.50 -44.91 16.28
N THR A 15 24.51 -44.44 15.55
CA THR A 15 25.91 -44.37 15.98
C THR A 15 26.10 -43.13 16.84
N ALA A 16 26.53 -43.32 18.09
CA ALA A 16 27.04 -42.27 18.95
C ALA A 16 28.48 -41.87 18.57
N CYS A 17 28.74 -40.58 18.59
CA CYS A 17 30.03 -39.89 18.61
C CYS A 17 29.75 -38.61 19.44
N GLY A 18 30.47 -38.17 20.47
CA GLY A 18 31.79 -38.46 21.02
C GLY A 18 32.33 -37.14 21.60
N ASP A 19 32.60 -37.13 22.91
CA ASP A 19 33.56 -36.30 23.69
C ASP A 19 33.44 -34.75 23.66
N ASP A 20 33.21 -34.07 24.78
CA ASP A 20 34.11 -33.73 25.92
C ASP A 20 34.55 -32.25 25.86
N SER A 21 34.06 -31.41 26.79
CA SER A 21 34.92 -30.51 27.60
C SER A 21 34.10 -29.58 28.52
N THR A 22 34.17 -29.90 29.82
CA THR A 22 34.35 -29.02 30.99
C THR A 22 34.09 -27.50 30.89
N ILE A 23 33.21 -26.99 31.77
CA ILE A 23 33.38 -25.75 32.57
C ILE A 23 32.52 -25.88 33.84
N ASN A 24 33.10 -26.33 34.96
CA ASN A 24 33.60 -25.55 36.10
C ASN A 24 32.52 -24.89 36.95
N GLU A 25 32.30 -25.47 38.13
CA GLU A 25 31.39 -25.01 39.17
C GLU A 25 31.94 -23.85 40.01
N THR A 26 31.00 -23.23 40.75
CA THR A 26 31.07 -22.47 42.02
C THR A 26 31.13 -20.93 41.96
N PRO A 27 30.69 -20.21 43.02
CA PRO A 27 29.42 -20.36 43.76
C PRO A 27 28.77 -18.98 44.12
N ALA A 28 27.60 -19.07 44.77
CA ALA A 28 26.83 -18.05 45.50
C ALA A 28 27.53 -16.73 45.91
N GLY A 29 26.86 -15.62 45.60
CA GLY A 29 27.11 -14.28 46.14
C GLY A 29 25.80 -13.65 46.64
N ASP A 30 25.60 -13.80 47.94
CA ASP A 30 24.65 -13.09 48.80
C ASP A 30 24.84 -11.57 48.69
N VAL A 31 23.79 -10.82 48.34
CA VAL A 31 23.74 -9.37 48.51
C VAL A 31 22.42 -8.96 49.18
N THR A 32 22.63 -8.47 50.39
CA THR A 32 21.76 -7.86 51.37
C THR A 32 20.72 -6.85 50.86
N THR A 33 19.56 -6.92 51.51
CA THR A 33 18.53 -5.89 51.63
C THR A 33 19.06 -4.54 52.12
N ASP A 34 18.62 -3.44 51.51
CA ASP A 34 18.38 -2.20 52.26
C ASP A 34 17.21 -1.42 51.66
N ALA A 35 16.34 -0.94 52.55
CA ALA A 35 15.12 -0.21 52.25
C ALA A 35 15.28 1.22 52.76
N THR A 36 15.04 2.22 51.92
CA THR A 36 14.77 3.62 52.33
C THR A 36 13.89 4.27 51.25
N THR A 37 12.60 4.46 51.52
CA THR A 37 11.94 5.73 51.88
C THR A 37 12.08 6.88 50.89
N GLY A 38 11.01 7.06 50.09
CA GLY A 38 10.23 8.30 49.99
C GLY A 38 10.81 9.47 49.21
N ASP A 39 10.13 9.88 48.13
CA ASP A 39 9.79 11.29 47.95
C ASP A 39 8.54 11.44 47.06
N THR A 40 7.74 12.45 47.41
CA THR A 40 6.46 12.85 46.83
C THR A 40 6.65 14.08 45.96
N THR A 41 5.90 14.18 44.85
CA THR A 41 5.37 15.39 44.16
C THR A 41 4.94 14.91 42.76
N GLY A 42 3.77 15.16 42.15
CA GLY A 42 2.71 16.13 42.37
C GLY A 42 2.60 17.03 41.14
N THR A 43 1.60 16.80 40.26
CA THR A 43 0.94 17.67 39.23
C THR A 43 0.13 16.75 38.28
N GLU A 44 -1.22 16.71 38.17
CA GLU A 44 -2.22 17.70 37.67
C GLU A 44 -1.79 18.25 36.29
N ASP A 45 -2.52 18.21 35.17
CA ASP A 45 -3.97 18.14 34.86
C ASP A 45 -4.18 18.03 33.32
N THR A 46 -5.40 17.69 32.89
CA THR A 46 -6.12 17.98 31.61
C THR A 46 -5.92 17.15 30.33
N THR A 47 -6.90 16.25 30.11
CA THR A 47 -7.82 15.98 28.95
C THR A 47 -7.56 16.47 27.51
N PRO A 48 -8.17 15.81 26.48
CA PRO A 48 -7.64 15.68 25.12
C PRO A 48 -8.25 16.65 24.09
N VAL A 49 -7.63 16.73 22.92
CA VAL A 49 -8.13 17.45 21.74
C VAL A 49 -8.44 16.44 20.62
N GLU A 50 -9.68 16.43 20.16
CA GLU A 50 -10.10 15.89 18.86
C GLU A 50 -9.91 16.96 17.78
N ASP A 51 -9.55 16.59 16.55
CA ASP A 51 -10.51 16.53 15.43
C ASP A 51 -9.81 16.26 14.06
N THR A 52 -10.49 15.41 13.27
CA THR A 52 -10.60 15.41 11.79
C THR A 52 -9.42 15.16 10.84
N ALA A 53 -9.53 14.04 10.12
CA ALA A 53 -9.32 13.92 8.66
C ALA A 53 -10.73 13.75 7.99
N PRO A 54 -10.94 13.77 6.65
CA PRO A 54 -9.98 13.65 5.54
C PRO A 54 -10.20 14.64 4.36
N VAL A 55 -9.27 14.68 3.40
CA VAL A 55 -9.51 15.25 2.06
C VAL A 55 -9.09 14.23 1.01
N GLU A 56 -10.07 13.82 0.21
CA GLU A 56 -9.94 12.95 -0.97
C GLU A 56 -9.74 13.78 -2.24
N ASP A 57 -9.05 13.12 -3.16
CA ASP A 57 -8.54 13.57 -4.45
C ASP A 57 -9.62 13.69 -5.54
N THR A 58 -9.46 14.63 -6.47
CA THR A 58 -10.16 14.59 -7.77
C THR A 58 -9.23 14.97 -8.92
N THR A 59 -8.93 13.94 -9.70
CA THR A 59 -8.27 13.80 -11.02
C THR A 59 -8.58 14.84 -12.12
N PRO A 60 -7.79 14.88 -13.22
CA PRO A 60 -7.58 16.05 -14.08
C PRO A 60 -8.43 16.08 -15.36
N VAL A 61 -8.49 17.26 -16.01
CA VAL A 61 -9.22 17.50 -17.27
C VAL A 61 -8.29 17.39 -18.49
N GLU A 62 -8.83 16.70 -19.48
CA GLU A 62 -8.29 16.23 -20.77
C GLU A 62 -7.67 17.29 -21.71
N ASP A 63 -6.73 16.76 -22.50
CA ASP A 63 -6.02 17.36 -23.64
C ASP A 63 -6.83 17.18 -24.94
N THR A 64 -6.91 18.22 -25.78
CA THR A 64 -7.25 18.05 -27.21
C THR A 64 -6.46 19.02 -28.09
N THR A 65 -5.73 18.40 -29.02
CA THR A 65 -4.97 18.89 -30.18
C THR A 65 -5.55 20.07 -30.99
N PRO A 66 -4.71 20.88 -31.68
CA PRO A 66 -5.19 21.87 -32.64
C PRO A 66 -5.46 21.28 -34.04
N VAL A 67 -6.52 21.80 -34.67
CA VAL A 67 -7.00 21.45 -36.02
C VAL A 67 -6.47 22.42 -37.09
N GLU A 68 -5.96 21.80 -38.14
CA GLU A 68 -5.83 22.15 -39.57
C GLU A 68 -6.22 23.54 -40.11
N ASP A 69 -5.30 23.96 -40.98
CA ASP A 69 -5.31 24.93 -42.06
C ASP A 69 -6.64 25.04 -42.85
N THR A 70 -7.09 26.28 -43.08
CA THR A 70 -8.00 26.59 -44.21
C THR A 70 -7.63 27.93 -44.84
N THR A 71 -7.16 27.83 -46.09
CA THR A 71 -7.06 28.95 -47.04
C THR A 71 -8.44 29.45 -47.46
N PRO A 72 -8.53 30.71 -47.94
CA PRO A 72 -9.37 30.98 -49.10
C PRO A 72 -8.66 31.80 -50.19
N VAL A 73 -8.43 31.06 -51.27
CA VAL A 73 -8.48 31.33 -52.73
C VAL A 73 -9.26 32.58 -53.23
N GLU A 74 -8.55 33.31 -54.11
CA GLU A 74 -8.94 34.08 -55.33
C GLU A 74 -9.79 35.37 -55.23
N ASP A 75 -9.32 36.44 -55.89
CA ASP A 75 -10.08 36.97 -57.04
C ASP A 75 -9.21 37.77 -58.04
N THR A 76 -9.12 37.19 -59.24
CA THR A 76 -9.14 37.77 -60.60
C THR A 76 -8.29 38.97 -61.02
N THR A 77 -7.49 38.67 -62.03
CA THR A 77 -6.96 39.50 -63.13
C THR A 77 -7.90 40.59 -63.67
N PRO A 78 -7.33 41.63 -64.31
CA PRO A 78 -7.91 42.10 -65.57
C PRO A 78 -6.90 42.04 -66.73
N VAL A 79 -7.34 41.40 -67.80
CA VAL A 79 -6.79 41.46 -69.16
C VAL A 79 -7.40 42.66 -69.89
N GLU A 80 -6.51 43.42 -70.53
CA GLU A 80 -6.61 44.17 -71.80
C GLU A 80 -7.93 44.87 -72.19
N ASP A 81 -7.76 46.17 -72.43
CA ASP A 81 -8.16 46.92 -73.63
C ASP A 81 -9.47 46.53 -74.33
N THR A 82 -10.45 47.44 -74.21
CA THR A 82 -11.45 47.64 -75.26
C THR A 82 -11.57 49.12 -75.61
N THR A 83 -10.78 49.51 -76.62
CA THR A 83 -11.18 50.41 -77.73
C THR A 83 -11.62 51.82 -77.36
N PRO A 84 -10.76 52.83 -77.55
CA PRO A 84 -11.21 54.17 -77.89
C PRO A 84 -11.98 54.11 -79.21
N GLY A 85 -13.23 54.53 -79.13
CA GLY A 85 -14.04 54.83 -80.30
C GLY A 85 -13.38 55.94 -81.13
N ASP A 86 -13.40 55.71 -82.44
CA ASP A 86 -13.43 56.73 -83.49
C ASP A 86 -12.42 57.88 -83.33
N THR A 87 -11.19 57.60 -83.77
CA THR A 87 -10.21 58.58 -84.21
C THR A 87 -10.82 59.54 -85.24
N THR A 88 -11.29 60.69 -84.77
CA THR A 88 -11.04 61.93 -85.51
C THR A 88 -9.74 62.50 -84.94
N THR A 89 -8.63 62.25 -85.63
CA THR A 89 -7.35 62.88 -85.31
C THR A 89 -7.58 64.39 -85.15
N PRO A 90 -7.20 65.02 -84.03
CA PRO A 90 -7.46 66.45 -83.83
C PRO A 90 -6.69 67.23 -84.89
N GLU A 91 -7.44 67.92 -85.76
CA GLU A 91 -6.85 68.80 -86.75
C GLU A 91 -6.22 70.01 -86.03
N CYS A 92 -4.94 70.25 -86.26
CA CYS A 92 -4.16 71.32 -85.64
C CYS A 92 -3.61 72.29 -86.70
N THR A 93 -3.36 73.53 -86.31
CA THR A 93 -2.73 74.54 -87.18
C THR A 93 -1.45 75.13 -86.61
N VAL A 94 -1.24 74.99 -85.29
CA VAL A 94 0.00 75.33 -84.57
C VAL A 94 0.24 74.33 -83.43
N ASP A 95 1.48 74.19 -82.97
CA ASP A 95 1.88 73.17 -81.97
C ASP A 95 1.11 73.27 -80.64
N THR A 96 0.69 74.48 -80.24
CA THR A 96 -0.09 74.71 -79.02
C THR A 96 -1.52 74.16 -79.09
N ASP A 97 -2.00 73.79 -80.27
CA ASP A 97 -3.31 73.16 -80.46
C ASP A 97 -3.30 71.67 -80.06
N CYS A 98 -2.11 71.08 -79.82
CA CYS A 98 -1.94 69.69 -79.47
C CYS A 98 -1.98 69.45 -77.95
N PRO A 99 -2.63 68.36 -77.48
CA PRO A 99 -2.68 68.04 -76.06
C PRO A 99 -1.28 67.72 -75.55
N VAL A 100 -0.91 68.34 -74.43
CA VAL A 100 0.35 68.07 -73.73
C VAL A 100 0.37 66.60 -73.34
N VAL A 101 1.40 65.87 -73.78
CA VAL A 101 1.71 64.52 -73.29
C VAL A 101 2.34 64.63 -71.91
N ASP A 102 1.70 63.97 -70.94
CA ASP A 102 2.07 63.78 -69.52
C ASP A 102 3.25 64.61 -68.98
N GLU A 103 2.95 65.63 -68.16
CA GLU A 103 3.97 66.51 -67.58
C GLU A 103 4.89 65.73 -66.64
N GLY A 104 6.15 65.54 -67.05
CA GLY A 104 7.16 64.75 -66.32
C GLY A 104 7.78 63.62 -67.14
N SER A 105 7.18 63.29 -68.29
CA SER A 105 7.73 62.33 -69.26
C SER A 105 8.70 62.98 -70.25
N CYS A 106 9.62 62.20 -70.82
CA CYS A 106 10.55 62.68 -71.87
C CYS A 106 9.92 62.73 -73.27
N GLN A 107 8.65 63.13 -73.35
CA GLN A 107 7.86 63.21 -74.58
C GLN A 107 7.31 64.63 -74.77
N THR A 108 7.14 65.04 -76.03
CA THR A 108 6.58 66.34 -76.42
C THR A 108 5.52 66.14 -77.51
N SER A 109 4.59 67.08 -77.67
CA SER A 109 3.57 67.05 -78.72
C SER A 109 3.74 68.27 -79.65
N TYR A 110 3.71 68.06 -80.96
CA TYR A 110 3.81 69.11 -81.97
C TYR A 110 2.85 68.85 -83.14
N CYS A 111 2.52 69.88 -83.92
CA CYS A 111 1.58 69.82 -85.03
C CYS A 111 2.33 69.59 -86.35
N ASP A 112 1.94 68.54 -87.10
CA ASP A 112 2.51 68.30 -88.43
C ASP A 112 1.89 69.26 -89.46
N ALA A 113 2.71 70.14 -90.03
CA ALA A 113 2.24 71.20 -90.93
C ALA A 113 1.77 70.71 -92.32
N GLU A 114 2.07 69.46 -92.70
CA GLU A 114 1.72 68.89 -94.01
C GLU A 114 0.40 68.10 -93.94
N THR A 115 0.12 67.48 -92.79
CA THR A 115 -1.06 66.65 -92.55
C THR A 115 -2.10 67.30 -91.64
N GLY A 116 -1.73 68.36 -90.92
CA GLY A 116 -2.60 69.08 -89.99
C GLY A 116 -2.97 68.24 -88.77
N THR A 117 -2.13 67.29 -88.36
CA THR A 117 -2.42 66.39 -87.24
C THR A 117 -1.34 66.43 -86.17
N CYS A 118 -1.75 66.31 -84.90
CA CYS A 118 -0.83 66.28 -83.77
C CYS A 118 0.01 65.00 -83.76
N MET A 119 1.33 65.17 -83.66
CA MET A 119 2.30 64.09 -83.52
C MET A 119 3.04 64.22 -82.18
N THR A 120 3.54 63.08 -81.68
CA THR A 120 4.42 63.04 -80.50
C THR A 120 5.87 62.95 -80.94
N GLY A 121 6.75 63.69 -80.27
CA GLY A 121 8.20 63.67 -80.45
C GLY A 121 8.93 63.47 -79.12
N GLN A 122 10.21 63.15 -79.19
CA GLN A 122 11.05 63.00 -78.00
C GLN A 122 11.44 64.38 -77.45
N ALA A 123 11.40 64.56 -76.12
CA ALA A 123 11.99 65.74 -75.49
C ALA A 123 13.50 65.80 -75.74
N GLU A 124 14.06 67.00 -75.85
CA GLU A 124 15.50 67.17 -76.02
C GLU A 124 16.27 66.65 -74.80
N ASP A 125 17.44 66.06 -75.04
CA ASP A 125 18.33 65.63 -73.97
C ASP A 125 18.68 66.83 -73.06
N GLY A 126 18.47 66.67 -71.75
CA GLY A 126 18.59 67.73 -70.75
C GLY A 126 17.28 68.45 -70.39
N ALA A 127 16.14 68.06 -70.95
CA ALA A 127 14.84 68.45 -70.41
C ALA A 127 14.63 67.85 -69.01
N SER A 128 14.01 68.61 -68.10
CA SER A 128 13.62 68.11 -66.78
C SER A 128 12.51 67.07 -66.92
N CYS A 129 12.66 65.94 -66.25
CA CYS A 129 11.67 64.87 -66.18
C CYS A 129 11.59 64.38 -64.74
N SER A 130 10.70 63.43 -64.45
CA SER A 130 10.73 62.74 -63.15
C SER A 130 10.51 61.24 -63.26
N THR A 131 11.29 60.46 -62.50
CA THR A 131 11.14 59.01 -62.40
C THR A 131 10.07 58.60 -61.39
N GLY A 132 9.54 59.56 -60.62
CA GLY A 132 8.57 59.32 -59.55
C GLY A 132 9.20 58.94 -58.20
N ASP A 133 10.53 58.78 -58.13
CA ASP A 133 11.29 58.58 -56.90
C ASP A 133 11.79 59.92 -56.36
N LEU A 134 11.26 60.36 -55.20
CA LEU A 134 11.62 61.63 -54.58
C LEU A 134 13.02 61.64 -53.96
N CYS A 135 13.68 60.48 -53.85
CA CYS A 135 15.07 60.35 -53.43
C CYS A 135 16.05 60.51 -54.60
N ALA A 136 15.59 60.40 -55.85
CA ALA A 136 16.39 60.68 -57.03
C ALA A 136 16.55 62.19 -57.22
N THR A 137 17.77 62.65 -57.51
CA THR A 137 18.09 64.06 -57.73
C THR A 137 18.72 64.27 -59.11
N GLY A 138 18.47 65.43 -59.72
CA GLY A 138 19.03 65.77 -61.03
C GLY A 138 18.43 64.95 -62.18
N GLU A 139 17.11 64.71 -62.14
CA GLU A 139 16.40 63.91 -63.13
C GLU A 139 16.29 64.63 -64.49
N LEU A 140 16.95 64.07 -65.52
CA LEU A 140 17.03 64.65 -66.86
C LEU A 140 16.73 63.61 -67.94
N CYS A 141 16.12 64.07 -69.03
CA CYS A 141 15.90 63.26 -70.21
C CYS A 141 17.22 62.96 -70.91
N THR A 142 17.49 61.68 -71.15
CA THR A 142 18.60 61.21 -71.99
C THR A 142 18.11 60.09 -72.88
N ALA A 143 18.21 60.28 -74.20
CA ALA A 143 17.77 59.30 -75.21
C ALA A 143 16.30 58.85 -75.06
N GLY A 144 15.43 59.72 -74.51
CA GLY A 144 13.99 59.47 -74.39
C GLY A 144 13.55 58.80 -73.09
N GLU A 145 14.50 58.49 -72.19
CA GLU A 145 14.24 57.99 -70.84
C GLU A 145 14.63 59.04 -69.79
N CYS A 146 13.89 59.06 -68.68
CA CYS A 146 14.24 59.91 -67.54
C CYS A 146 15.26 59.18 -66.66
N VAL A 147 16.42 59.79 -66.44
CA VAL A 147 17.49 59.21 -65.61
C VAL A 147 17.88 60.18 -64.50
N GLY A 148 18.01 59.67 -63.26
CA GLY A 148 18.52 60.43 -62.12
C GLY A 148 20.05 60.41 -62.08
N GLU A 149 20.69 61.57 -61.85
CA GLU A 149 22.16 61.69 -61.76
C GLU A 149 22.70 61.51 -60.33
N GLY A 150 21.84 61.51 -59.30
CA GLY A 150 22.25 61.34 -57.91
C GLY A 150 21.13 60.86 -56.97
N TRP A 151 21.50 60.49 -55.75
CA TRP A 151 20.60 60.01 -54.69
C TRP A 151 20.71 60.89 -53.45
N LEU A 152 19.58 61.21 -52.82
CA LEU A 152 19.56 61.87 -51.51
C LEU A 152 20.22 60.96 -50.48
N MET A 153 21.38 61.36 -49.97
CA MET A 153 22.07 60.65 -48.89
C MET A 153 21.55 61.15 -47.55
N CYS A 154 20.99 60.25 -46.75
CA CYS A 154 20.61 60.52 -45.38
C CYS A 154 21.83 60.36 -44.45
N GLU A 155 21.94 61.23 -43.45
CA GLU A 155 22.95 61.06 -42.40
C GLU A 155 22.53 59.88 -41.52
N GLN A 156 23.39 58.87 -41.40
CA GLN A 156 23.16 57.73 -40.51
C GLN A 156 23.31 58.16 -39.05
N ASP A 157 22.48 57.59 -38.17
CA ASP A 157 22.62 57.80 -36.73
C ASP A 157 23.76 56.95 -36.14
N ASP A 158 24.24 57.33 -34.95
CA ASP A 158 25.33 56.64 -34.24
C ASP A 158 24.87 55.30 -33.61
N ASN A 159 23.78 54.69 -34.10
CA ASN A 159 23.18 53.48 -33.55
C ASN A 159 23.37 52.30 -34.52
N GLU A 160 24.14 51.29 -34.09
CA GLU A 160 24.45 50.08 -34.87
C GLU A 160 23.23 49.20 -35.16
N CYS A 161 22.09 49.45 -34.49
CA CYS A 161 20.85 48.71 -34.64
C CYS A 161 19.77 49.44 -35.46
N THR A 162 20.12 50.54 -36.10
CA THR A 162 19.22 51.28 -37.00
C THR A 162 19.91 51.58 -38.32
N VAL A 163 19.10 51.64 -39.38
CA VAL A 163 19.51 52.11 -40.69
C VAL A 163 18.68 53.32 -41.07
N THR A 164 19.32 54.34 -41.64
CA THR A 164 18.65 55.56 -42.09
C THR A 164 18.69 55.61 -43.61
N ASP A 165 17.53 55.40 -44.23
CA ASP A 165 17.39 55.40 -45.69
C ASP A 165 16.38 56.47 -46.13
N CYS A 166 16.51 56.93 -47.38
CA CYS A 166 15.54 57.84 -47.97
C CYS A 166 14.32 57.06 -48.47
N ALA A 167 13.12 57.47 -48.06
CA ALA A 167 11.87 56.85 -48.52
C ALA A 167 11.48 57.38 -49.91
N ALA A 168 11.51 56.52 -50.93
CA ALA A 168 11.30 56.86 -52.35
C ALA A 168 9.99 57.63 -52.63
N GLU A 169 8.94 57.38 -51.85
CA GLU A 169 7.62 58.00 -52.05
C GLU A 169 7.47 59.38 -51.38
N THR A 170 8.29 59.69 -50.36
CA THR A 170 8.17 60.93 -49.57
C THR A 170 9.38 61.85 -49.70
N GLY A 171 10.54 61.32 -50.10
CA GLY A 171 11.81 62.04 -50.13
C GLY A 171 12.34 62.41 -48.74
N GLU A 172 11.76 61.83 -47.68
CA GLU A 172 12.15 62.06 -46.30
C GLU A 172 13.08 60.93 -45.81
N CYS A 173 14.08 61.29 -45.00
CA CYS A 173 14.94 60.32 -44.34
C CYS A 173 14.17 59.63 -43.20
N ALA A 174 14.09 58.31 -43.24
CA ALA A 174 13.43 57.51 -42.22
C ALA A 174 14.44 56.56 -41.57
N THR A 175 14.44 56.52 -40.23
CA THR A 175 15.19 55.53 -39.45
C THR A 175 14.33 54.29 -39.25
N THR A 176 14.86 53.12 -39.57
CA THR A 176 14.20 51.84 -39.35
C THR A 176 15.10 50.91 -38.52
N PRO A 177 14.53 50.10 -37.60
CA PRO A 177 15.26 49.05 -36.91
C PRO A 177 15.89 48.06 -37.88
N ILE A 178 17.13 47.67 -37.61
CA ILE A 178 17.76 46.50 -38.20
C ILE A 178 17.11 45.24 -37.60
N GLU A 179 17.17 44.11 -38.33
CA GLU A 179 16.57 42.83 -37.93
C GLU A 179 17.03 42.39 -36.54
N ASP A 180 16.07 41.97 -35.72
CA ASP A 180 16.32 41.47 -34.37
C ASP A 180 17.30 40.28 -34.40
N GLY A 181 18.23 40.25 -33.46
CA GLY A 181 19.30 39.23 -33.40
C GLY A 181 20.55 39.59 -34.22
N THR A 182 20.56 40.73 -34.93
CA THR A 182 21.79 41.24 -35.54
C THR A 182 22.80 41.64 -34.46
N TRP A 183 24.03 41.17 -34.56
CA TRP A 183 25.10 41.49 -33.62
C TRP A 183 25.42 42.99 -33.58
N CYS A 184 25.60 43.55 -32.39
CA CYS A 184 25.94 44.95 -32.13
C CYS A 184 26.91 45.05 -30.94
N GLY A 185 27.51 46.21 -30.70
CA GLY A 185 28.38 46.43 -29.53
C GLY A 185 29.85 46.06 -29.76
N GLY A 186 30.29 45.99 -31.02
CA GLY A 186 31.69 45.79 -31.38
C GLY A 186 32.15 44.33 -31.35
N ASP A 187 33.18 44.03 -30.54
CA ASP A 187 33.77 42.68 -30.39
C ASP A 187 33.10 41.83 -29.31
N ASP A 188 32.09 42.38 -28.63
CA ASP A 188 31.32 41.71 -27.60
C ASP A 188 30.15 40.92 -28.19
N MET A 189 30.34 39.60 -28.36
CA MET A 189 29.30 38.66 -28.81
C MET A 189 28.25 38.34 -27.74
N THR A 190 27.99 39.27 -26.82
CA THR A 190 26.91 39.14 -25.82
C THR A 190 25.78 40.14 -26.07
N GLN A 191 25.84 40.95 -27.12
CA GLN A 191 24.82 41.97 -27.42
C GLN A 191 24.23 41.78 -28.82
N SER A 192 22.91 41.95 -28.93
CA SER A 192 22.22 41.93 -30.22
C SER A 192 21.16 43.02 -30.31
N CYS A 193 20.79 43.35 -31.54
CA CYS A 193 19.74 44.31 -31.81
C CYS A 193 18.38 43.72 -31.44
N GLN A 194 17.62 44.47 -30.64
CA GLN A 194 16.23 44.15 -30.32
C GLN A 194 15.40 45.44 -30.38
N ALA A 195 14.43 45.48 -31.30
CA ALA A 195 13.59 46.64 -31.57
C ALA A 195 14.37 47.96 -31.81
N GLY A 196 15.51 47.87 -32.49
CA GLY A 196 16.34 49.02 -32.85
C GLY A 196 17.28 49.52 -31.74
N ALA A 197 17.39 48.80 -30.61
CA ALA A 197 18.37 49.06 -29.57
C ALA A 197 19.37 47.90 -29.44
N CYS A 198 20.63 48.22 -29.16
CA CYS A 198 21.62 47.20 -28.82
C CYS A 198 21.45 46.79 -27.35
N VAL A 199 21.04 45.55 -27.10
CA VAL A 199 20.77 45.02 -25.76
C VAL A 199 21.66 43.81 -25.46
N LYS A 200 22.08 43.66 -24.19
CA LYS A 200 22.79 42.45 -23.72
C LYS A 200 21.82 41.27 -23.79
N ASN A 201 22.22 40.20 -24.47
CA ASN A 201 21.52 38.94 -24.49
C ASN A 201 21.59 38.31 -23.09
N PRO A 202 20.48 37.72 -22.61
CA PRO A 202 20.50 36.98 -21.35
C PRO A 202 21.46 35.79 -21.46
N VAL A 203 22.28 35.59 -20.43
CA VAL A 203 23.27 34.51 -20.37
C VAL A 203 23.09 33.76 -19.07
N CYS A 204 22.51 32.57 -19.16
CA CYS A 204 22.36 31.72 -18.00
C CYS A 204 23.71 31.29 -17.41
N GLY A 205 23.84 31.44 -16.10
CA GLY A 205 24.99 31.03 -15.31
C GLY A 205 26.06 32.11 -15.17
N ASP A 206 25.74 33.39 -15.37
CA ASP A 206 26.69 34.50 -15.20
C ASP A 206 26.59 35.20 -13.82
N SER A 207 25.78 34.64 -12.91
CA SER A 207 25.45 35.16 -11.57
C SER A 207 24.65 36.47 -11.60
N VAL A 208 24.04 36.82 -12.73
CA VAL A 208 23.20 38.00 -12.88
C VAL A 208 21.84 37.57 -13.43
N LEU A 209 20.77 37.95 -12.74
CA LEU A 209 19.41 37.72 -13.23
C LEU A 209 19.12 38.65 -14.43
N ASP A 210 19.27 38.13 -15.65
CA ASP A 210 19.00 38.83 -16.90
C ASP A 210 17.51 38.73 -17.31
N ALA A 211 17.10 39.53 -18.30
CA ALA A 211 15.70 39.56 -18.74
C ALA A 211 15.32 38.28 -19.51
N GLY A 212 14.38 37.50 -18.96
CA GLY A 212 13.96 36.20 -19.50
C GLY A 212 14.32 35.03 -18.60
N GLU A 213 15.19 35.27 -17.62
CA GLU A 213 15.56 34.32 -16.57
C GLU A 213 14.64 34.49 -15.36
N THR A 214 14.35 33.38 -14.69
CA THR A 214 13.60 33.41 -13.41
C THR A 214 14.53 33.19 -12.22
N CYS A 215 15.71 32.61 -12.45
CA CYS A 215 16.81 32.41 -11.52
C CYS A 215 18.15 32.51 -12.28
N ASP A 216 19.26 32.72 -11.58
CA ASP A 216 20.63 32.49 -12.08
C ASP A 216 21.52 32.22 -10.85
N ASP A 217 22.12 31.04 -10.78
CA ASP A 217 22.98 30.63 -9.66
C ASP A 217 24.48 30.64 -9.99
N GLY A 218 24.84 31.19 -11.15
CA GLY A 218 26.22 31.29 -11.61
C GLY A 218 26.76 30.04 -12.32
N ASN A 219 25.89 29.09 -12.67
CA ASN A 219 26.26 27.99 -13.55
C ASN A 219 25.06 27.51 -14.41
N THR A 220 25.26 26.43 -15.19
CA THR A 220 24.22 25.86 -16.08
C THR A 220 23.93 24.41 -15.76
N ASP A 221 24.39 23.91 -14.61
CA ASP A 221 24.10 22.57 -14.14
C ASP A 221 22.77 22.62 -13.38
N THR A 222 21.84 21.73 -13.70
CA THR A 222 20.61 21.60 -12.91
C THR A 222 20.92 20.75 -11.67
N GLU A 223 21.02 21.38 -10.50
CA GLU A 223 21.33 20.66 -9.28
C GLU A 223 20.16 19.80 -8.80
N ALA A 224 20.50 18.76 -8.04
CA ALA A 224 19.52 18.03 -7.24
C ALA A 224 19.31 18.76 -5.90
N CYS A 225 18.19 18.45 -5.25
CA CYS A 225 17.97 18.89 -3.87
C CYS A 225 19.01 18.29 -2.93
N GLU A 226 19.25 18.97 -1.81
CA GLU A 226 20.01 18.36 -0.72
C GLU A 226 19.24 17.14 -0.18
N TYR A 227 20.00 16.09 0.18
CA TYR A 227 19.42 14.88 0.73
C TYR A 227 18.55 15.19 1.96
N GLY A 228 17.37 14.56 2.02
CA GLY A 228 16.35 14.78 3.06
C GLY A 228 15.33 15.86 2.72
N ALA A 229 15.50 16.60 1.62
CA ALA A 229 14.48 17.51 1.13
C ALA A 229 13.39 16.74 0.37
N MET A 230 12.13 16.91 0.78
CA MET A 230 10.97 16.34 0.08
C MET A 230 10.50 17.21 -1.09
N ASP A 231 10.91 18.48 -1.10
CA ASP A 231 10.78 19.40 -2.21
C ASP A 231 11.92 20.43 -2.18
N CYS A 232 12.30 20.92 -3.36
CA CYS A 232 13.12 22.12 -3.49
C CYS A 232 12.95 22.71 -4.89
N LEU A 233 13.32 23.98 -5.02
CA LEU A 233 13.41 24.66 -6.31
C LEU A 233 14.89 24.91 -6.63
N VAL A 234 15.29 24.58 -7.86
CA VAL A 234 16.65 24.75 -8.37
C VAL A 234 16.60 25.55 -9.66
N CYS A 235 17.74 26.12 -10.03
CA CYS A 235 17.87 26.76 -11.33
C CYS A 235 18.27 25.72 -12.36
N ASP A 236 17.50 25.59 -13.46
CA ASP A 236 17.90 24.70 -14.54
C ASP A 236 18.91 25.34 -15.49
N ALA A 237 19.38 24.56 -16.46
CA ALA A 237 20.37 25.01 -17.45
C ALA A 237 19.87 26.14 -18.37
N ASP A 238 18.56 26.41 -18.39
CA ASP A 238 17.89 27.48 -19.14
C ASP A 238 17.46 28.64 -18.22
N CYS A 239 17.98 28.67 -16.98
CA CYS A 239 17.72 29.67 -15.95
C CYS A 239 16.22 29.81 -15.61
N GLN A 240 15.53 28.67 -15.63
CA GLN A 240 14.17 28.52 -15.15
C GLN A 240 14.15 27.87 -13.77
N GLU A 241 13.32 28.42 -12.88
CA GLU A 241 13.09 27.86 -11.55
C GLU A 241 12.19 26.62 -11.71
N VAL A 242 12.79 25.44 -11.47
CA VAL A 242 12.13 24.14 -11.62
C VAL A 242 12.23 23.34 -10.33
N ALA A 243 11.40 22.31 -10.19
CA ALA A 243 11.53 21.37 -9.08
C ALA A 243 12.83 20.57 -9.21
N GLY A 244 13.66 20.60 -8.17
CA GLY A 244 14.87 19.80 -8.12
C GLY A 244 14.57 18.31 -7.93
N ALA A 245 15.51 17.45 -8.34
CA ALA A 245 15.42 16.03 -8.02
C ALA A 245 15.62 15.83 -6.52
N VAL A 246 14.65 15.19 -5.86
CA VAL A 246 14.70 14.88 -4.43
C VAL A 246 15.33 13.52 -4.18
N SER A 247 15.99 13.38 -3.03
CA SER A 247 16.53 12.12 -2.50
C SER A 247 16.37 12.13 -0.99
N TYR A 248 15.68 11.13 -0.43
CA TYR A 248 15.47 11.02 1.01
C TYR A 248 15.01 9.63 1.41
N CYS A 249 15.38 9.23 2.63
CA CYS A 249 14.90 7.99 3.19
C CYS A 249 13.37 7.89 3.23
N GLY A 250 12.83 6.91 2.50
CA GLY A 250 11.41 6.66 2.31
C GLY A 250 10.89 7.04 0.92
N ASP A 251 11.75 7.41 -0.03
CA ASP A 251 11.35 7.72 -1.41
C ASP A 251 11.35 6.49 -2.36
N GLY A 252 11.74 5.32 -1.84
CA GLY A 252 11.78 4.05 -2.58
C GLY A 252 13.04 3.86 -3.43
N ALA A 253 14.03 4.75 -3.31
CA ALA A 253 15.33 4.64 -3.95
C ALA A 253 16.43 4.56 -2.90
N THR A 254 17.44 3.70 -3.11
CA THR A 254 18.58 3.61 -2.19
C THR A 254 19.69 4.57 -2.59
N ASP A 255 19.89 5.62 -1.80
CA ASP A 255 20.90 6.66 -1.97
C ASP A 255 22.18 6.38 -1.16
N SER A 256 23.03 5.51 -1.70
CA SER A 256 24.23 5.02 -1.02
C SER A 256 25.24 6.13 -0.65
N GLU A 257 25.30 7.19 -1.46
CA GLU A 257 26.14 8.37 -1.25
C GLU A 257 25.68 9.21 -0.05
N ALA A 258 24.38 9.20 0.24
CA ALA A 258 23.78 9.79 1.44
C ALA A 258 23.87 8.85 2.67
N GLY A 259 24.38 7.63 2.45
CA GLY A 259 24.66 6.65 3.48
C GLY A 259 23.54 5.62 3.69
N GLU A 260 22.49 5.63 2.88
CA GLU A 260 21.46 4.59 2.90
C GLU A 260 22.03 3.23 2.49
N ASN A 261 21.51 2.17 3.09
CA ASN A 261 21.86 0.80 2.69
C ASN A 261 20.64 -0.07 2.33
N CYS A 262 19.45 0.51 2.43
CA CYS A 262 18.15 0.01 2.01
C CYS A 262 17.20 1.20 1.88
N ASP A 263 16.12 1.07 1.11
CA ASP A 263 14.99 1.98 1.11
C ASP A 263 13.76 1.22 0.58
N GLU A 264 12.75 1.00 1.41
CA GLU A 264 11.49 0.35 1.05
C GLU A 264 10.34 1.35 0.89
N GLY A 265 10.66 2.64 0.77
CA GLY A 265 9.71 3.72 0.66
C GLY A 265 8.86 3.88 1.93
N GLU A 266 7.55 3.94 1.74
CA GLU A 266 6.56 3.88 2.83
C GLU A 266 6.62 2.56 3.62
N GLY A 267 7.30 1.53 3.10
CA GLY A 267 7.50 0.23 3.77
C GLY A 267 8.61 0.22 4.83
N ASN A 268 9.38 1.31 4.99
CA ASN A 268 10.41 1.39 6.02
C ASN A 268 9.79 1.20 7.43
N THR A 269 10.27 0.21 8.17
CA THR A 269 9.73 -0.20 9.47
C THR A 269 10.84 -0.61 10.43
N ASN A 270 10.60 -0.46 11.73
CA ASN A 270 11.49 -0.99 12.77
C ASN A 270 11.11 -2.42 13.18
N ASP A 271 9.97 -2.91 12.70
CA ASP A 271 9.25 -4.04 13.24
C ASP A 271 9.20 -5.18 12.22
N CYS A 272 9.42 -6.40 12.70
CA CYS A 272 9.14 -7.60 11.93
C CYS A 272 7.64 -7.76 11.72
N ALA A 273 7.28 -8.61 10.76
CA ALA A 273 5.90 -9.06 10.67
C ALA A 273 5.55 -9.87 11.92
N TYR A 274 4.29 -9.76 12.36
CA TYR A 274 3.78 -10.53 13.48
C TYR A 274 4.00 -12.04 13.29
N GLY A 275 4.43 -12.74 14.33
CA GLY A 275 4.72 -14.18 14.31
C GLY A 275 6.12 -14.56 13.80
N GLU A 276 6.95 -13.60 13.41
CA GLU A 276 8.33 -13.87 13.00
C GLU A 276 9.27 -13.91 14.22
N GLU A 277 10.02 -15.02 14.38
CA GLU A 277 11.03 -15.15 15.43
C GLU A 277 12.28 -14.28 15.18
N SER A 278 12.49 -13.82 13.93
CA SER A 278 13.54 -12.87 13.56
C SER A 278 13.36 -12.39 12.12
N CYS A 279 13.70 -11.13 11.86
CA CYS A 279 13.76 -10.58 10.50
C CYS A 279 14.87 -9.51 10.40
N VAL A 280 15.14 -9.06 9.16
CA VAL A 280 15.97 -7.87 8.89
C VAL A 280 15.08 -6.87 8.18
N VAL A 281 14.96 -5.68 8.75
CA VAL A 281 14.11 -4.60 8.23
C VAL A 281 14.97 -3.45 7.72
N CYS A 282 14.37 -2.65 6.83
CA CYS A 282 14.86 -1.31 6.57
C CYS A 282 14.16 -0.33 7.51
N ASN A 283 14.89 0.24 8.48
CA ASN A 283 14.27 1.21 9.38
C ASN A 283 13.96 2.54 8.70
N THR A 284 13.23 3.37 9.44
CA THR A 284 12.94 4.77 9.13
C THR A 284 14.17 5.68 8.99
N GLU A 285 15.39 5.17 9.23
CA GLU A 285 16.66 5.87 8.95
C GLU A 285 17.43 5.24 7.76
N CYS A 286 16.77 4.37 7.00
CA CYS A 286 17.30 3.66 5.84
C CYS A 286 18.58 2.88 6.14
N LYS A 287 18.55 2.25 7.31
CA LYS A 287 19.54 1.30 7.83
C LYS A 287 18.91 -0.07 7.95
N THR A 288 19.66 -1.07 7.52
CA THR A 288 19.37 -2.47 7.84
C THR A 288 19.70 -2.78 9.30
N LEU A 289 18.70 -3.28 10.04
CA LEU A 289 18.85 -3.82 11.40
C LEU A 289 17.98 -5.06 11.57
N SER A 290 18.19 -5.80 12.65
CA SER A 290 17.19 -6.77 13.10
C SER A 290 15.93 -6.02 13.55
N GLY A 291 14.79 -6.40 12.98
CA GLY A 291 13.51 -5.83 13.39
C GLY A 291 13.14 -6.27 14.81
N ALA A 292 12.29 -5.48 15.46
CA ALA A 292 11.62 -5.90 16.69
C ALA A 292 10.64 -7.02 16.38
N ILE A 293 10.63 -8.05 17.22
CA ILE A 293 9.71 -9.18 17.09
C ILE A 293 8.44 -8.88 17.88
N HIS A 294 7.33 -9.39 17.37
CA HIS A 294 5.97 -9.26 17.91
C HIS A 294 5.33 -10.63 17.75
N VAL A 295 5.18 -11.38 18.85
CA VAL A 295 4.70 -12.77 18.83
C VAL A 295 3.85 -13.06 20.06
N CYS A 296 2.85 -13.91 19.89
CA CYS A 296 2.04 -14.38 20.99
C CYS A 296 2.87 -14.98 22.13
N GLY A 297 2.66 -14.48 23.34
CA GLY A 297 3.34 -14.89 24.55
C GLY A 297 4.67 -14.16 24.79
N ASP A 298 4.89 -12.99 24.19
CA ASP A 298 6.11 -12.20 24.43
C ASP A 298 5.97 -11.19 25.59
N GLY A 299 4.76 -11.06 26.16
CA GLY A 299 4.45 -10.18 27.27
C GLY A 299 3.98 -8.79 26.84
N ALA A 300 3.89 -8.51 25.55
CA ALA A 300 3.34 -7.29 24.98
C ALA A 300 2.02 -7.60 24.26
N LEU A 301 1.02 -6.74 24.42
CA LEU A 301 -0.24 -6.87 23.70
C LEU A 301 -0.16 -6.14 22.38
N ASP A 302 -0.09 -6.89 21.28
CA ASP A 302 -0.11 -6.37 19.91
C ASP A 302 -1.55 -6.32 19.39
N ALA A 303 -2.31 -5.30 19.83
CA ALA A 303 -3.77 -5.21 19.70
C ALA A 303 -4.37 -5.34 18.27
N GLU A 304 -3.54 -5.25 17.23
CA GLU A 304 -3.94 -5.45 15.83
C GLU A 304 -3.97 -6.93 15.43
N ASP A 305 -3.14 -7.75 16.07
CA ASP A 305 -2.97 -9.19 15.80
C ASP A 305 -3.40 -10.08 17.00
N GLU A 306 -3.46 -9.52 18.21
CA GLU A 306 -3.71 -10.23 19.47
C GLU A 306 -4.92 -9.67 20.23
N ALA A 307 -5.73 -10.56 20.81
CA ALA A 307 -6.82 -10.18 21.71
C ALA A 307 -6.39 -10.16 23.19
N CYS A 308 -5.33 -10.90 23.54
CA CYS A 308 -4.66 -10.95 24.83
C CYS A 308 -3.19 -11.31 24.63
N ASP A 309 -2.38 -11.07 25.66
CA ASP A 309 -1.04 -11.65 25.83
C ASP A 309 -0.78 -11.73 27.34
N ASP A 310 -0.43 -12.91 27.85
CA ASP A 310 -0.08 -13.16 29.25
C ASP A 310 1.38 -13.59 29.45
N GLY A 311 2.21 -13.46 28.41
CA GLY A 311 3.65 -13.66 28.45
C GLY A 311 4.13 -15.09 28.25
N ASP A 312 3.25 -16.01 27.84
CA ASP A 312 3.65 -17.28 27.24
C ASP A 312 2.57 -17.84 26.28
N THR A 313 2.75 -19.07 25.77
CA THR A 313 1.80 -19.71 24.83
C THR A 313 1.14 -20.95 25.45
N SER A 314 1.12 -21.05 26.77
CA SER A 314 0.42 -22.11 27.48
C SER A 314 -1.07 -21.79 27.38
N PRO A 315 -1.92 -22.74 26.93
CA PRO A 315 -3.36 -22.51 26.94
C PRO A 315 -3.94 -22.77 28.34
N GLY A 316 -5.16 -22.28 28.60
CA GLY A 316 -5.92 -22.58 29.81
C GLY A 316 -5.62 -21.68 31.03
N ASP A 317 -4.88 -20.60 30.85
CA ASP A 317 -4.45 -19.65 31.88
C ASP A 317 -4.92 -18.20 31.65
N GLY A 318 -5.75 -17.97 30.63
CA GLY A 318 -6.35 -16.66 30.34
C GLY A 318 -6.08 -16.18 28.91
N CYS A 319 -5.04 -16.70 28.27
CA CYS A 319 -4.75 -16.44 26.88
C CYS A 319 -4.39 -17.74 26.16
N SER A 320 -5.09 -18.03 25.06
CA SER A 320 -4.79 -19.24 24.30
C SER A 320 -3.42 -19.15 23.61
N MET A 321 -2.88 -20.29 23.16
CA MET A 321 -1.64 -20.36 22.37
C MET A 321 -1.67 -19.60 21.01
N THR A 322 -2.81 -18.99 20.67
CA THR A 322 -3.00 -18.13 19.48
C THR A 322 -3.50 -16.73 19.86
N CYS A 323 -3.26 -16.32 21.10
CA CYS A 323 -3.58 -15.01 21.66
C CYS A 323 -5.05 -14.60 21.53
N GLN A 324 -5.94 -15.60 21.63
CA GLN A 324 -7.37 -15.41 21.85
C GLN A 324 -7.68 -15.43 23.34
N VAL A 325 -8.55 -14.51 23.78
CA VAL A 325 -8.98 -14.40 25.18
C VAL A 325 -9.68 -15.68 25.62
N GLU A 326 -9.25 -16.21 26.76
CA GLU A 326 -9.95 -17.26 27.48
C GLU A 326 -10.64 -16.62 28.70
N ASP A 327 -11.96 -16.67 28.74
CA ASP A 327 -12.75 -16.17 29.86
C ASP A 327 -13.97 -17.05 30.04
N PHE A 328 -13.90 -17.98 30.98
CA PHE A 328 -14.93 -19.01 31.20
C PHE A 328 -15.55 -18.88 32.59
N GLU A 329 -16.85 -19.15 32.66
CA GLU A 329 -17.66 -19.13 33.88
C GLU A 329 -18.06 -20.54 34.32
N VAL A 330 -18.45 -20.67 35.60
CA VAL A 330 -18.97 -21.93 36.15
C VAL A 330 -20.22 -22.36 35.37
N GLY A 331 -20.19 -23.57 34.83
CA GLY A 331 -21.29 -24.15 34.05
C GLY A 331 -21.23 -23.88 32.54
N ASP A 332 -20.20 -23.21 32.01
CA ASP A 332 -20.00 -23.06 30.56
C ASP A 332 -19.79 -24.42 29.88
N ILE A 333 -19.06 -25.31 30.55
CA ILE A 333 -18.95 -26.73 30.23
C ILE A 333 -19.52 -27.51 31.41
N ILE A 334 -20.37 -28.50 31.15
CA ILE A 334 -20.96 -29.36 32.18
C ILE A 334 -20.79 -30.84 31.87
N PHE A 335 -20.70 -31.67 32.90
CA PHE A 335 -20.83 -33.11 32.77
C PHE A 335 -22.29 -33.50 32.50
N THR A 336 -22.51 -34.43 31.56
CA THR A 336 -23.86 -34.82 31.14
C THR A 336 -24.10 -36.31 31.08
N GLU A 337 -23.06 -37.12 30.90
CA GLU A 337 -23.17 -38.58 30.95
C GLU A 337 -21.83 -39.19 31.39
N PHE A 338 -21.84 -40.33 32.08
CA PHE A 338 -20.60 -41.06 32.38
C PHE A 338 -20.83 -42.57 32.49
N MET A 339 -19.78 -43.34 32.22
CA MET A 339 -19.74 -44.79 32.43
C MET A 339 -18.64 -45.13 33.44
N ALA A 340 -19.02 -45.28 34.72
CA ALA A 340 -18.09 -45.70 35.76
C ALA A 340 -17.84 -47.22 35.77
N ASN A 341 -18.86 -48.02 35.43
CA ASN A 341 -18.82 -49.48 35.56
C ASN A 341 -19.11 -50.21 34.23
N PRO A 342 -18.23 -50.06 33.23
CA PRO A 342 -18.40 -50.68 31.91
C PRO A 342 -18.39 -52.22 31.95
N CYS A 343 -19.11 -52.83 31.01
CA CYS A 343 -19.21 -54.27 30.88
C CYS A 343 -19.16 -54.72 29.41
N ALA A 344 -17.99 -55.22 28.99
CA ALA A 344 -17.79 -55.73 27.64
C ALA A 344 -18.83 -56.77 27.19
N PHE A 345 -19.30 -57.65 28.10
CA PHE A 345 -20.31 -58.67 27.76
C PHE A 345 -21.25 -59.01 28.91
N THR A 346 -22.55 -59.05 28.62
CA THR A 346 -23.60 -59.55 29.53
C THR A 346 -24.18 -60.90 29.11
N ASP A 347 -24.72 -61.66 30.07
CA ASP A 347 -25.50 -62.88 29.78
C ASP A 347 -26.92 -62.57 29.29
N GLU A 348 -27.71 -63.60 28.96
CA GLU A 348 -29.10 -63.45 28.51
C GLU A 348 -30.02 -62.77 29.54
N ALA A 349 -29.61 -62.68 30.81
CA ALA A 349 -30.34 -62.01 31.88
C ALA A 349 -29.85 -60.56 32.11
N GLY A 350 -28.92 -60.07 31.30
CA GLY A 350 -28.33 -58.74 31.42
C GLY A 350 -27.29 -58.61 32.53
N LYS A 351 -26.78 -59.73 33.08
CA LYS A 351 -25.74 -59.69 34.11
C LYS A 351 -24.36 -59.61 33.47
N CYS A 352 -23.47 -58.78 34.02
CA CYS A 352 -22.10 -58.70 33.53
C CYS A 352 -21.34 -60.03 33.67
N THR A 353 -20.63 -60.42 32.61
CA THR A 353 -19.83 -61.65 32.54
C THR A 353 -18.36 -61.39 32.23
N VAL A 354 -18.05 -60.22 31.66
CA VAL A 354 -16.69 -59.77 31.35
C VAL A 354 -16.62 -58.28 31.70
N LEU A 355 -15.84 -57.95 32.74
CA LEU A 355 -15.56 -56.58 33.15
C LEU A 355 -14.64 -55.89 32.13
N ASP A 356 -14.77 -54.57 32.01
CA ASP A 356 -13.98 -53.77 31.08
C ASP A 356 -13.43 -52.49 31.72
N ASP A 357 -12.45 -52.60 32.62
CA ASP A 357 -11.88 -51.44 33.32
C ASP A 357 -11.28 -50.34 32.40
N ASN A 358 -11.20 -50.56 31.08
CA ASN A 358 -10.77 -49.56 30.09
C ASN A 358 -11.93 -48.83 29.40
N GLY A 359 -13.16 -49.33 29.52
CA GLY A 359 -14.37 -48.76 28.91
C GLY A 359 -14.99 -47.61 29.70
N GLU A 360 -14.26 -47.04 30.66
CA GLU A 360 -14.69 -45.85 31.40
C GLU A 360 -14.60 -44.60 30.51
N TRP A 361 -15.62 -43.76 30.61
CA TRP A 361 -15.68 -42.49 29.89
C TRP A 361 -16.60 -41.50 30.60
N ILE A 362 -16.39 -40.22 30.28
CA ILE A 362 -17.19 -39.09 30.72
C ILE A 362 -17.58 -38.29 29.48
N GLU A 363 -18.79 -37.73 29.47
CA GLU A 363 -19.28 -36.82 28.46
C GLU A 363 -19.52 -35.44 29.07
N ILE A 364 -19.08 -34.43 28.34
CA ILE A 364 -19.27 -33.03 28.63
C ILE A 364 -20.10 -32.35 27.55
N TYR A 365 -20.71 -31.23 27.89
CA TYR A 365 -21.53 -30.42 27.01
C TYR A 365 -21.22 -28.93 27.17
N ASN A 366 -21.12 -28.22 26.05
CA ASN A 366 -20.96 -26.77 26.03
C ASN A 366 -22.33 -26.08 26.10
N THR A 367 -22.60 -25.38 27.21
CA THR A 367 -23.88 -24.68 27.44
C THR A 367 -23.96 -23.32 26.78
N THR A 368 -22.82 -22.82 26.28
CA THR A 368 -22.69 -21.49 25.70
C THR A 368 -23.07 -21.46 24.21
N ALA A 369 -23.08 -20.27 23.65
CA ALA A 369 -23.33 -20.05 22.23
C ALA A 369 -22.04 -19.94 21.40
N GLU A 370 -20.87 -20.08 22.02
CA GLU A 370 -19.56 -19.95 21.39
C GLU A 370 -18.76 -21.26 21.54
N ASP A 371 -17.80 -21.47 20.64
CA ASP A 371 -16.91 -22.63 20.72
C ASP A 371 -15.92 -22.45 21.89
N ILE A 372 -15.69 -23.50 22.68
CA ILE A 372 -14.78 -23.47 23.83
C ILE A 372 -13.59 -24.38 23.57
N ASP A 373 -12.38 -23.84 23.69
CA ASP A 373 -11.14 -24.63 23.67
C ASP A 373 -10.77 -25.08 25.08
N LEU A 374 -10.68 -26.40 25.27
CA LEU A 374 -10.29 -27.04 26.54
C LEU A 374 -8.79 -27.27 26.65
N ASN A 375 -7.99 -26.88 25.66
CA ASN A 375 -6.54 -27.05 25.72
C ASN A 375 -5.99 -26.36 26.99
N GLY A 376 -5.18 -27.06 27.77
CA GLY A 376 -4.65 -26.58 29.04
C GLY A 376 -5.56 -26.72 30.26
N TRP A 377 -6.84 -27.07 30.09
CA TRP A 377 -7.75 -27.30 31.22
C TRP A 377 -7.36 -28.56 32.00
N LEU A 378 -7.71 -28.60 33.27
CA LEU A 378 -7.49 -29.75 34.15
C LEU A 378 -8.77 -30.57 34.31
N LEU A 379 -8.66 -31.87 34.10
CA LEU A 379 -9.61 -32.88 34.57
C LEU A 379 -8.99 -33.56 35.79
N GLN A 380 -9.64 -33.56 36.95
CA GLN A 380 -9.02 -34.08 38.19
C GLN A 380 -10.00 -34.80 39.10
N GLU A 381 -9.48 -35.64 40.00
CA GLU A 381 -10.26 -36.32 41.04
C GLU A 381 -10.05 -35.62 42.40
N SER A 382 -11.00 -34.80 42.89
CA SER A 382 -10.95 -34.20 44.25
C SER A 382 -9.58 -33.62 44.66
N ASN A 383 -8.89 -32.86 43.78
CA ASN A 383 -7.51 -32.35 43.97
C ASN A 383 -6.39 -33.42 44.03
N SER A 384 -6.64 -34.58 43.46
CA SER A 384 -5.67 -35.64 43.20
C SER A 384 -5.72 -36.01 41.72
N ASN A 385 -4.66 -36.65 41.23
CA ASN A 385 -4.54 -37.09 39.84
C ASN A 385 -4.89 -36.02 38.78
N PRO A 386 -4.22 -34.84 38.77
CA PRO A 386 -4.54 -33.77 37.82
C PRO A 386 -4.15 -34.20 36.40
N HIS A 387 -5.13 -34.27 35.51
CA HIS A 387 -4.93 -34.56 34.10
C HIS A 387 -5.06 -33.28 33.27
N ILE A 388 -3.99 -32.86 32.59
CA ILE A 388 -4.04 -31.70 31.69
C ILE A 388 -4.53 -32.15 30.32
N ILE A 389 -5.67 -31.61 29.90
CA ILE A 389 -6.21 -31.77 28.56
C ILE A 389 -5.28 -31.04 27.60
N THR A 390 -4.66 -31.75 26.67
CA THR A 390 -3.68 -31.17 25.76
C THR A 390 -3.83 -31.73 24.35
N ASP A 391 -3.81 -30.83 23.36
CA ASP A 391 -3.69 -31.15 21.93
C ASP A 391 -2.62 -30.25 21.28
N ALA A 392 -2.01 -30.73 20.19
CA ALA A 392 -0.99 -29.99 19.45
C ALA A 392 -1.54 -28.75 18.71
N THR A 393 -2.86 -28.66 18.56
CA THR A 393 -3.53 -27.60 17.81
C THR A 393 -4.63 -26.92 18.61
N SER A 394 -5.69 -27.64 18.99
CA SER A 394 -6.85 -27.10 19.71
C SER A 394 -7.74 -28.24 20.19
N MET A 395 -8.47 -28.05 21.30
CA MET A 395 -9.43 -29.02 21.84
C MET A 395 -10.83 -28.39 21.96
N ILE A 396 -11.50 -28.23 20.81
CA ILE A 396 -12.76 -27.49 20.71
C ILE A 396 -13.98 -28.35 21.05
N VAL A 397 -14.80 -27.89 22.01
CA VAL A 397 -16.20 -28.30 22.16
C VAL A 397 -17.07 -27.22 21.51
N ALA A 398 -17.72 -27.56 20.41
CA ALA A 398 -18.54 -26.62 19.67
C ALA A 398 -19.73 -26.12 20.50
N ALA A 399 -20.20 -24.91 20.21
CA ALA A 399 -21.35 -24.30 20.87
C ALA A 399 -22.57 -25.23 20.87
N GLY A 400 -23.08 -25.57 22.07
CA GLY A 400 -24.24 -26.45 22.20
C GLY A 400 -24.01 -27.90 21.75
N ASP A 401 -22.77 -28.39 21.75
CA ASP A 401 -22.41 -29.76 21.35
C ASP A 401 -21.78 -30.56 22.50
N PHE A 402 -21.72 -31.88 22.30
CA PHE A 402 -21.19 -32.85 23.27
C PHE A 402 -19.77 -33.29 22.89
N MET A 403 -18.96 -33.61 23.89
CA MET A 403 -17.65 -34.24 23.69
C MET A 403 -17.49 -35.41 24.67
N VAL A 404 -16.96 -36.53 24.17
CA VAL A 404 -16.68 -37.72 24.99
C VAL A 404 -15.19 -37.82 25.29
N LEU A 405 -14.88 -37.91 26.58
CA LEU A 405 -13.55 -38.10 27.13
C LEU A 405 -13.44 -39.55 27.58
N THR A 406 -12.49 -40.30 27.05
CA THR A 406 -12.34 -41.74 27.32
C THR A 406 -11.05 -42.06 28.06
N LYS A 407 -11.05 -43.16 28.81
CA LYS A 407 -9.82 -43.64 29.46
C LYS A 407 -8.76 -44.16 28.48
N LYS A 408 -9.16 -44.67 27.32
CA LYS A 408 -8.26 -45.16 26.27
C LYS A 408 -8.63 -44.60 24.91
N CYS A 409 -7.63 -44.23 24.13
CA CYS A 409 -7.82 -43.58 22.84
C CYS A 409 -8.33 -44.56 21.77
N GLU A 410 -7.98 -45.84 21.88
CA GLU A 410 -8.32 -46.84 20.88
C GLU A 410 -9.76 -47.36 21.05
N PRO A 411 -10.64 -47.23 20.02
CA PRO A 411 -12.00 -47.74 20.06
C PRO A 411 -12.10 -49.23 20.36
N GLU A 412 -11.10 -50.02 19.94
CA GLU A 412 -11.06 -51.46 20.20
C GLU A 412 -10.85 -51.82 21.68
N VAL A 413 -10.46 -50.85 22.51
CA VAL A 413 -10.09 -51.01 23.93
C VAL A 413 -11.02 -50.24 24.86
N ASN A 414 -11.63 -49.14 24.41
CA ASN A 414 -12.47 -48.26 25.23
C ASN A 414 -13.99 -48.57 25.15
N GLY A 415 -14.34 -49.78 24.73
CA GLY A 415 -15.74 -50.18 24.52
C GLY A 415 -16.34 -49.79 23.17
N GLY A 416 -15.56 -49.26 22.22
CA GLY A 416 -16.00 -48.97 20.84
C GLY A 416 -16.42 -47.52 20.60
N ILE A 417 -15.92 -46.60 21.42
CA ILE A 417 -16.19 -45.16 21.33
C ILE A 417 -15.08 -44.50 20.52
N GLU A 418 -15.46 -43.61 19.61
CA GLU A 418 -14.53 -42.66 18.98
C GLU A 418 -14.43 -41.43 19.90
N PRO A 419 -13.32 -41.26 20.65
CA PRO A 419 -13.21 -40.18 21.62
C PRO A 419 -13.03 -38.81 20.96
N GLY A 420 -13.58 -37.77 21.59
CA GLY A 420 -13.13 -36.40 21.36
C GLY A 420 -11.78 -36.13 22.04
N TYR A 421 -11.60 -36.70 23.23
CA TYR A 421 -10.33 -36.70 23.96
C TYR A 421 -10.11 -38.02 24.72
N CYS A 422 -8.88 -38.36 25.03
CA CYS A 422 -8.56 -39.52 25.86
C CYS A 422 -7.53 -39.18 26.94
N TYR A 423 -7.71 -39.75 28.14
CA TYR A 423 -6.84 -39.57 29.31
C TYR A 423 -6.10 -40.87 29.69
N PRO A 424 -5.22 -41.43 28.82
CA PRO A 424 -4.63 -42.75 29.02
C PRO A 424 -3.70 -42.87 30.23
N GLY A 425 -3.28 -41.74 30.80
CA GLY A 425 -2.28 -41.62 31.85
C GLY A 425 -0.85 -41.73 31.31
N ASP A 426 -0.01 -40.73 31.58
CA ASP A 426 1.42 -40.84 31.32
C ASP A 426 2.10 -41.68 32.41
N THR A 427 2.98 -42.58 32.00
CA THR A 427 3.80 -43.42 32.90
C THR A 427 5.23 -42.91 33.06
N ASP A 428 5.61 -41.84 32.35
CA ASP A 428 6.97 -41.29 32.39
C ASP A 428 7.20 -40.39 33.59
N ALA A 429 8.33 -40.61 34.28
CA ALA A 429 8.63 -40.09 35.62
C ALA A 429 8.99 -38.58 35.68
N GLY A 430 8.52 -37.78 34.74
CA GLY A 430 8.91 -36.37 34.59
C GLY A 430 7.78 -35.38 34.31
N PHE A 431 6.61 -35.85 33.84
CA PHE A 431 5.41 -35.03 33.65
C PHE A 431 4.23 -35.90 34.10
N LEU A 432 3.73 -35.66 35.31
CA LEU A 432 2.65 -36.48 35.85
C LEU A 432 1.33 -36.02 35.23
N ASN A 433 0.92 -36.66 34.14
CA ASN A 433 -0.42 -36.52 33.56
C ASN A 433 -1.22 -37.82 33.79
N PRO A 434 -1.61 -38.16 35.04
CA PRO A 434 -2.25 -39.43 35.41
C PRO A 434 -3.57 -39.67 34.68
N THR A 435 -3.99 -40.94 34.64
CA THR A 435 -5.31 -41.32 34.11
C THR A 435 -6.37 -41.03 35.17
N ILE A 436 -7.56 -40.62 34.73
CA ILE A 436 -8.75 -40.53 35.58
C ILE A 436 -9.36 -41.93 35.68
N VAL A 437 -9.73 -42.32 36.90
CA VAL A 437 -10.37 -43.61 37.18
C VAL A 437 -11.70 -43.35 37.85
N LEU A 438 -12.77 -43.93 37.31
CA LEU A 438 -14.10 -43.77 37.89
C LEU A 438 -14.38 -44.92 38.86
N ASN A 439 -14.61 -44.62 40.13
CA ASN A 439 -14.96 -45.62 41.12
C ASN A 439 -16.40 -46.13 40.94
N ASN A 440 -16.59 -47.46 41.00
CA ASN A 440 -17.89 -48.13 40.82
C ASN A 440 -18.95 -47.90 41.94
N GLY A 441 -18.82 -46.85 42.76
CA GLY A 441 -19.76 -46.56 43.84
C GLY A 441 -19.90 -45.06 44.08
N GLN A 442 -18.83 -44.42 44.54
CA GLN A 442 -18.79 -42.97 44.73
C GLN A 442 -17.49 -42.40 44.19
N ASP A 443 -17.56 -41.23 43.58
CA ASP A 443 -16.38 -40.49 43.12
C ASP A 443 -16.69 -39.02 42.84
N THR A 444 -15.64 -38.22 42.77
CA THR A 444 -15.75 -36.79 42.44
C THR A 444 -14.73 -36.42 41.38
N VAL A 445 -15.22 -36.01 40.21
CA VAL A 445 -14.41 -35.51 39.09
C VAL A 445 -14.71 -34.03 38.87
N GLU A 446 -13.66 -33.22 38.72
CA GLU A 446 -13.76 -31.78 38.51
C GLU A 446 -13.14 -31.41 37.17
N LEU A 447 -13.77 -30.48 36.47
CA LEU A 447 -13.21 -29.80 35.31
C LEU A 447 -12.82 -28.39 35.73
N VAL A 448 -11.56 -28.00 35.51
CA VAL A 448 -10.96 -26.78 36.06
C VAL A 448 -10.23 -26.01 34.98
N TRP A 449 -10.49 -24.71 34.88
CA TRP A 449 -9.77 -23.76 34.03
C TRP A 449 -9.18 -22.66 34.91
N ASN A 450 -7.88 -22.34 34.77
CA ASN A 450 -7.21 -21.27 35.53
C ASN A 450 -7.57 -21.22 37.06
N ASN A 451 -7.58 -22.38 37.72
CA ASN A 451 -8.01 -22.58 39.12
C ASN A 451 -9.51 -22.34 39.44
N LEU A 452 -10.33 -22.01 38.45
CA LEU A 452 -11.79 -22.00 38.55
C LEU A 452 -12.33 -23.40 38.24
N VAL A 453 -13.05 -23.99 39.19
CA VAL A 453 -13.80 -25.23 38.95
C VAL A 453 -15.01 -24.87 38.09
N ILE A 454 -14.96 -25.25 36.81
CA ILE A 454 -16.02 -24.98 35.83
C ILE A 454 -17.22 -25.87 36.11
N ASP A 455 -17.00 -27.14 36.43
CA ASP A 455 -18.06 -28.06 36.82
C ASP A 455 -17.53 -29.22 37.68
N THR A 456 -18.44 -29.88 38.39
CA THR A 456 -18.15 -31.02 39.26
C THR A 456 -19.15 -32.16 39.03
N LEU A 457 -18.63 -33.36 38.83
CA LEU A 457 -19.38 -34.61 38.83
C LEU A 457 -19.10 -35.34 40.15
N ASP A 458 -20.01 -35.22 41.12
CA ASP A 458 -19.91 -35.83 42.45
C ASP A 458 -21.02 -36.89 42.64
N TYR A 459 -20.74 -38.12 42.23
CA TYR A 459 -21.73 -39.20 42.27
C TYR A 459 -21.52 -40.14 43.46
N ASP A 460 -22.62 -40.63 44.04
CA ASP A 460 -22.62 -41.58 45.16
C ASP A 460 -23.82 -42.54 45.05
N ASP A 461 -23.54 -43.84 44.84
CA ASP A 461 -24.53 -44.91 44.73
C ASP A 461 -25.36 -45.14 46.01
N THR A 462 -24.95 -44.53 47.12
CA THR A 462 -25.69 -44.50 48.39
C THR A 462 -26.57 -43.28 48.58
N ASP A 463 -26.42 -42.24 47.73
CA ASP A 463 -27.12 -40.96 47.81
C ASP A 463 -27.87 -40.59 46.52
N GLY A 464 -28.61 -41.56 45.97
CA GLY A 464 -29.60 -41.30 44.91
C GLY A 464 -29.06 -41.42 43.47
N TRP A 465 -27.74 -41.46 43.29
CA TRP A 465 -27.14 -41.68 41.97
C TRP A 465 -27.28 -43.14 41.53
N PHE A 466 -27.39 -43.34 40.22
CA PHE A 466 -27.23 -44.66 39.63
C PHE A 466 -25.75 -44.89 39.31
N VAL A 467 -25.21 -46.05 39.71
CA VAL A 467 -23.90 -46.55 39.25
C VAL A 467 -24.05 -48.06 39.03
N GLY A 468 -24.40 -48.46 37.81
CA GLY A 468 -24.72 -49.85 37.49
C GLY A 468 -23.79 -50.45 36.44
N GLU A 469 -23.57 -51.77 36.54
CA GLU A 469 -22.78 -52.51 35.55
C GLU A 469 -23.38 -52.39 34.14
N GLY A 470 -22.56 -51.94 33.19
CA GLY A 470 -22.86 -51.87 31.76
C GLY A 470 -23.96 -50.88 31.37
N LYS A 471 -24.23 -49.89 32.22
CA LYS A 471 -25.15 -48.79 31.91
C LYS A 471 -24.53 -47.49 32.39
N SER A 472 -24.46 -46.51 31.51
CA SER A 472 -24.06 -45.17 31.87
C SER A 472 -25.11 -44.51 32.76
N THR A 473 -24.67 -43.45 33.42
CA THR A 473 -25.50 -42.55 34.20
C THR A 473 -25.58 -41.25 33.42
N GLN A 474 -26.79 -40.83 33.07
CA GLN A 474 -27.07 -39.70 32.20
C GLN A 474 -27.87 -38.62 32.96
N LEU A 475 -27.58 -37.37 32.66
CA LEU A 475 -28.38 -36.22 33.05
C LEU A 475 -29.66 -36.16 32.21
N HIS A 476 -30.79 -35.77 32.81
CA HIS A 476 -32.02 -35.59 32.05
C HIS A 476 -31.81 -34.60 30.90
N SER A 477 -32.19 -35.01 29.68
CA SER A 477 -32.00 -34.27 28.43
C SER A 477 -32.54 -32.84 28.30
N ASN A 478 -33.27 -32.33 29.30
CA ASN A 478 -33.82 -30.96 29.30
C ASN A 478 -33.19 -30.09 30.40
N LEU A 479 -32.19 -30.61 31.11
CA LEU A 479 -31.56 -30.01 32.28
C LEU A 479 -30.06 -29.76 32.04
N LEU A 480 -29.73 -29.34 30.81
CA LEU A 480 -28.36 -29.05 30.37
C LEU A 480 -27.89 -27.67 30.88
N ASP A 481 -27.78 -27.53 32.20
CA ASP A 481 -27.28 -26.33 32.85
C ASP A 481 -26.47 -26.67 34.12
N GLY A 482 -25.54 -25.78 34.49
CA GLY A 482 -24.61 -25.95 35.62
C GLY A 482 -25.24 -25.94 37.01
N VAL A 483 -26.56 -25.75 37.14
CA VAL A 483 -27.26 -25.90 38.43
C VAL A 483 -27.93 -27.25 38.51
N SER A 484 -28.62 -27.66 37.44
CA SER A 484 -29.38 -28.90 37.41
C SER A 484 -28.50 -30.15 37.35
N ASN A 485 -27.33 -30.08 36.71
CA ASN A 485 -26.36 -31.18 36.65
C ASN A 485 -25.71 -31.48 38.02
N ASN A 486 -25.74 -30.53 38.96
CA ASN A 486 -25.23 -30.68 40.33
C ASN A 486 -26.24 -31.30 41.31
N ASP A 487 -27.43 -31.66 40.83
CA ASP A 487 -28.47 -32.32 41.63
C ASP A 487 -28.64 -33.77 41.18
N GLY A 488 -28.23 -34.72 42.02
CA GLY A 488 -28.28 -36.16 41.73
C GLY A 488 -29.67 -36.69 41.38
N ASP A 489 -30.75 -36.02 41.82
CA ASP A 489 -32.13 -36.40 41.46
C ASP A 489 -32.43 -36.19 39.96
N ASN A 490 -31.63 -35.39 39.25
CA ASN A 490 -31.76 -35.14 37.82
C ASN A 490 -31.02 -36.17 36.95
N TRP A 491 -30.29 -37.09 37.58
CA TRP A 491 -29.55 -38.15 36.92
C TRP A 491 -30.28 -39.48 37.00
N CYS A 492 -30.12 -40.28 35.96
CA CYS A 492 -30.70 -41.62 35.92
C CYS A 492 -29.82 -42.57 35.13
N ALA A 493 -30.07 -43.87 35.28
CA ALA A 493 -29.52 -44.85 34.36
C ALA A 493 -29.95 -44.49 32.93
N ALA A 494 -29.02 -44.61 31.98
CA ALA A 494 -29.40 -44.59 30.57
C ALA A 494 -30.59 -45.52 30.35
N ALA A 495 -31.64 -44.98 29.71
CA ALA A 495 -32.79 -45.77 29.30
C ALA A 495 -32.30 -46.95 28.42
N ASP A 496 -33.14 -47.94 28.12
CA ASP A 496 -32.77 -49.02 27.20
C ASP A 496 -32.64 -48.50 25.74
N VAL A 497 -31.71 -47.55 25.53
CA VAL A 497 -31.20 -47.07 24.26
C VAL A 497 -30.36 -48.20 23.66
N SER A 498 -30.25 -48.23 22.34
CA SER A 498 -29.39 -49.18 21.63
C SER A 498 -27.98 -49.16 22.23
N SER A 499 -27.45 -50.35 22.53
CA SER A 499 -26.06 -50.53 22.94
C SER A 499 -25.10 -49.71 22.07
N TYR A 500 -24.09 -49.09 22.67
CA TYR A 500 -23.04 -48.41 21.91
C TYR A 500 -21.82 -49.33 21.73
N GLY A 501 -21.00 -49.02 20.73
CA GLY A 501 -19.70 -49.67 20.52
C GLY A 501 -19.72 -51.20 20.41
N VAL A 502 -18.72 -51.86 21.02
CA VAL A 502 -18.52 -53.31 21.00
C VAL A 502 -18.89 -53.90 22.36
N GLY A 503 -20.15 -54.29 22.53
CA GLY A 503 -20.61 -54.88 23.78
C GLY A 503 -22.12 -54.75 23.97
N ASN A 504 -22.56 -54.86 25.22
CA ASN A 504 -23.95 -54.64 25.63
C ASN A 504 -24.08 -53.42 26.55
N ASP A 505 -23.04 -52.57 26.60
CA ASP A 505 -23.07 -51.32 27.36
C ASP A 505 -24.11 -50.37 26.77
N LEU A 506 -24.91 -49.76 27.64
CA LEU A 506 -25.98 -48.84 27.27
C LEU A 506 -25.61 -47.42 27.67
N GLY A 507 -25.86 -46.48 26.76
CA GLY A 507 -25.56 -45.06 26.91
C GLY A 507 -25.67 -44.32 25.58
N THR A 508 -25.40 -43.02 25.61
CA THR A 508 -25.48 -42.12 24.45
C THR A 508 -24.20 -41.34 24.18
N PRO A 509 -23.00 -41.96 24.21
CA PRO A 509 -21.75 -41.21 24.07
C PRO A 509 -21.70 -40.43 22.74
N GLY A 510 -21.51 -39.12 22.85
CA GLY A 510 -21.44 -38.13 21.78
C GLY A 510 -22.81 -37.74 21.24
N ALA A 511 -23.89 -38.00 21.96
CA ALA A 511 -25.25 -37.76 21.51
C ALA A 511 -26.17 -37.29 22.64
N PRO A 512 -27.26 -36.56 22.34
CA PRO A 512 -28.18 -36.10 23.37
C PRO A 512 -28.76 -37.27 24.19
N ASN A 513 -28.68 -37.13 25.51
CA ASN A 513 -29.29 -38.04 26.47
C ASN A 513 -30.79 -38.25 26.23
N THR A 514 -31.31 -39.32 26.82
CA THR A 514 -32.77 -39.54 26.89
C THR A 514 -33.38 -38.89 28.13
N GLY A 515 -34.70 -38.75 28.16
CA GLY A 515 -35.40 -38.23 29.35
C GLY A 515 -35.38 -39.23 30.49
N CYS A 516 -35.16 -38.76 31.72
CA CYS A 516 -35.25 -39.58 32.91
C CYS A 516 -36.72 -39.89 33.27
N PRO A 517 -37.03 -41.11 33.76
CA PRO A 517 -38.40 -41.61 33.94
C PRO A 517 -39.19 -41.02 35.12
#